data_AF-W1YC97-F1
#
_entry.id   AF-W1YC97-F1
#
_cell.length_a   1.000
_cell.length_b   1.000
_cell.length_c   1.000
_cell.angle_alpha   90.00
_cell.angle_beta   90.00
_cell.angle_gamma   90.00
#
_symmetry.space_group_name_H-M   'P 1'
#
loop_
_entity.id
_entity.type
_entity.pdbx_description
1 polymer ?
#
loop_
_entity_poly.entity_id
_entity_poly.type
_entity_poly.pdbx_seq_one_letter_code
_entity_poly.pdbx_strand_id
1 'polypeptide(L)' 'GIRDKEAVDLYLSLGVDRVILGSVALKNPELTKQVIAEYGAERIVIGVDGKNGKVAAEGWLDQSDVPMT' A
#
# COMPACT_ATOMS: atom_id res chain seq x y z
N GLY A 1 -1.30 -9.86 1.84
CA GLY A 1 -1.27 -8.47 1.34
C GLY A 1 -0.27 -8.37 0.21
N ILE A 2 -0.39 -7.34 -0.61
CA ILE A 2 0.54 -7.05 -1.72
C ILE A 2 1.82 -6.46 -1.15
N ARG A 3 2.98 -7.00 -1.52
CA ARG A 3 4.29 -6.71 -0.88
C ARG A 3 5.39 -6.31 -1.86
N ASP A 4 5.19 -6.61 -3.13
CA ASP A 4 6.15 -6.44 -4.20
C ASP A 4 5.43 -6.05 -5.49
N LYS A 5 6.21 -5.75 -6.52
CA LYS A 5 5.69 -5.31 -7.82
C LYS A 5 5.02 -6.48 -8.53
N GLU A 6 5.61 -7.67 -8.45
CA GLU A 6 5.12 -8.88 -9.12
C GLU A 6 3.67 -9.20 -8.73
N ALA A 7 3.30 -9.00 -7.47
CA ALA A 7 1.91 -9.12 -7.03
C ALA A 7 1.00 -8.04 -7.64
N VAL A 8 1.46 -6.79 -7.75
CA VAL A 8 0.70 -5.71 -8.40
C VAL A 8 0.44 -6.06 -9.87
N ASP A 9 1.49 -6.45 -10.59
CA ASP A 9 1.45 -6.84 -12.00
C ASP A 9 0.47 -8.00 -12.21
N LEU A 10 0.53 -9.01 -11.35
CA LEU A 10 -0.37 -10.16 -11.40
C LEU A 10 -1.83 -9.73 -11.28
N TYR A 11 -2.20 -8.96 -10.25
CA TYR A 11 -3.60 -8.59 -10.05
C TYR A 11 -4.14 -7.69 -11.15
N LEU A 12 -3.34 -6.72 -11.61
CA LEU A 12 -3.75 -5.84 -12.70
C LEU A 12 -3.89 -6.60 -14.03
N SER A 13 -3.00 -7.57 -14.31
CA SER A 13 -3.08 -8.40 -15.51
C SER A 13 -4.28 -9.37 -15.50
N LEU A 14 -4.77 -9.75 -14.31
CA LEU A 14 -6.01 -10.52 -14.14
C LEU A 14 -7.28 -9.68 -14.36
N GLY A 15 -7.15 -8.38 -14.65
CA GLY A 15 -8.26 -7.48 -14.94
C GLY A 15 -8.88 -6.80 -13.72
N VAL A 16 -8.24 -6.88 -12.54
CA VAL A 16 -8.68 -6.13 -11.36
C VAL A 16 -8.56 -4.63 -11.62
N ASP A 17 -9.59 -3.86 -11.28
CA ASP A 17 -9.58 -2.42 -11.55
C ASP A 17 -8.56 -1.63 -10.74
N ARG A 18 -8.37 -2.00 -9.46
CA ARG A 18 -7.48 -1.30 -8.54
C ARG A 18 -6.81 -2.24 -7.55
N VAL A 19 -5.57 -1.93 -7.24
CA VAL A 19 -4.77 -2.61 -6.22
C VAL A 19 -4.67 -1.74 -4.98
N ILE A 20 -4.90 -2.34 -3.80
CA ILE A 20 -4.77 -1.65 -2.51
C ILE A 20 -3.42 -1.99 -1.87
N LEU A 21 -2.62 -0.97 -1.60
CA LEU A 21 -1.37 -1.06 -0.85
C LEU A 21 -1.58 -0.57 0.58
N GLY A 22 -1.46 -1.48 1.55
CA GLY A 22 -1.55 -1.17 2.97
C GLY A 22 -0.17 -0.92 3.58
N SER A 23 0.27 -1.82 4.47
CA SER A 23 1.55 -1.71 5.18
C SER A 23 2.77 -1.50 4.29
N VAL A 24 2.76 -2.01 3.05
CA VAL A 24 3.87 -1.81 2.11
C VAL A 24 4.02 -0.34 1.71
N ALA A 25 2.95 0.45 1.72
CA ALA A 25 3.03 1.87 1.42
C ALA A 25 3.84 2.65 2.46
N LEU A 26 3.79 2.20 3.72
CA LEU A 26 4.57 2.77 4.80
C LEU A 26 6.00 2.22 4.84
N LYS A 27 6.16 0.90 4.66
CA LYS A 27 7.46 0.21 4.79
C LYS A 27 8.35 0.37 3.56
N ASN A 28 7.76 0.50 2.38
CA ASN A 28 8.45 0.65 1.11
C ASN A 28 7.75 1.72 0.25
N PRO A 29 7.91 3.00 0.60
CA PRO A 29 7.31 4.11 -0.15
C PRO A 29 7.84 4.20 -1.59
N GLU A 30 9.06 3.71 -1.87
CA GLU A 30 9.62 3.72 -3.22
C GLU A 30 8.89 2.77 -4.16
N LEU A 31 8.54 1.56 -3.72
CA LEU A 31 7.67 0.66 -4.49
C LEU A 31 6.33 1.34 -4.81
N THR A 32 5.76 2.05 -3.83
CA THR A 32 4.47 2.74 -4.00
C THR A 32 4.56 3.82 -5.08
N LYS A 33 5.60 4.66 -5.04
CA LYS A 33 5.85 5.67 -6.08
C LYS A 33 6.06 5.02 -7.44
N GLN A 34 6.84 3.93 -7.50
CA GLN A 34 7.13 3.20 -8.73
C GLN A 34 5.83 2.71 -9.39
N VAL A 35 4.96 2.01 -8.64
CA VAL A 35 3.75 1.44 -9.23
C VAL A 35 2.70 2.49 -9.57
N ILE A 36 2.64 3.62 -8.82
CA ILE A 36 1.79 4.76 -9.21
C ILE A 36 2.28 5.38 -10.52
N ALA A 37 3.61 5.53 -10.69
CA ALA A 37 4.18 6.08 -11.92
C ALA A 37 3.95 5.16 -13.13
N GLU A 38 3.97 3.85 -12.92
CA GLU A 38 3.81 2.85 -13.99
C GLU A 38 2.35 2.59 -14.37
N TYR A 39 1.45 2.49 -13.38
CA TYR A 39 0.06 2.07 -13.60
C TYR A 39 -0.96 3.21 -13.51
N GLY A 40 -0.55 4.40 -13.09
CA GLY A 40 -1.46 5.52 -12.86
C GLY A 40 -2.10 5.51 -11.47
N ALA A 41 -2.36 6.71 -10.96
CA ALA A 41 -2.94 6.90 -9.62
C ALA A 41 -4.38 6.37 -9.52
N GLU A 42 -5.09 6.23 -10.64
CA GLU A 42 -6.43 5.66 -10.72
C GLU A 42 -6.46 4.15 -10.46
N ARG A 43 -5.35 3.45 -10.66
CA ARG A 43 -5.22 1.99 -10.48
C ARG A 43 -4.68 1.60 -9.10
N ILE A 44 -4.16 2.54 -8.31
CA ILE A 44 -3.50 2.27 -7.02
C ILE A 44 -4.21 3.01 -5.89
N VAL A 45 -4.57 2.27 -4.84
CA VAL A 45 -5.22 2.82 -3.63
C VAL A 45 -4.30 2.59 -2.43
N ILE A 46 -4.12 3.61 -1.59
CA ILE A 46 -3.35 3.48 -0.36
C ILE A 46 -4.31 3.30 0.81
N GLY A 47 -4.23 2.13 1.45
CA GLY A 47 -4.97 1.84 2.68
C GLY A 47 -4.16 2.25 3.90
N VAL A 48 -4.68 3.17 4.70
CA VAL A 48 -4.04 3.63 5.94
C VAL A 48 -4.91 3.22 7.12
N ASP A 49 -4.38 2.32 7.95
CA ASP A 49 -4.98 1.93 9.21
C ASP A 49 -4.30 2.68 10.36
N GLY A 50 -5.06 2.99 11.41
CA GLY A 50 -4.56 3.70 12.59
C GLY A 50 -4.92 3.03 13.89
N LYS A 51 -4.02 3.16 14.85
CA LYS A 51 -4.20 2.73 16.23
C LYS A 51 -3.45 3.68 17.15
N ASN A 52 -4.08 4.09 18.25
CA ASN A 52 -3.50 5.00 19.24
C ASN A 52 -2.95 6.32 18.64
N GLY A 53 -3.64 6.88 17.64
CA GLY A 53 -3.24 8.14 17.00
C GLY A 53 -2.04 8.06 16.05
N LYS A 54 -1.54 6.84 15.77
CA LYS A 54 -0.44 6.60 14.83
C LYS A 54 -0.84 5.57 13.77
N VAL A 55 -0.18 5.62 12.62
CA VAL A 55 -0.37 4.64 11.54
C VAL A 55 0.06 3.26 12.01
N ALA A 56 -0.75 2.25 11.72
CA ALA A 56 -0.54 0.85 12.06
C ALA A 56 -0.31 0.00 10.80
N ALA A 57 0.51 -1.04 10.94
CA ALA A 57 0.91 -1.96 9.89
C ALA A 57 0.75 -3.43 10.34
N GLU A 58 0.92 -4.38 9.41
CA GLU A 58 0.86 -5.83 9.65
C GLU A 58 -0.40 -6.27 10.41
N GLY A 59 -1.57 -5.80 9.99
CA GLY A 59 -2.83 -6.14 10.67
C GLY A 59 -2.93 -5.57 12.09
N TRP A 60 -2.40 -4.37 12.31
CA TRP A 60 -2.38 -3.66 13.58
C TRP A 60 -1.48 -4.27 14.67
N LEU A 61 -0.63 -5.23 14.29
CA LEU A 61 0.38 -5.83 15.15
C LEU A 61 1.65 -4.96 15.23
N ASP A 62 1.91 -4.16 14.21
CA ASP A 62 3.07 -3.30 14.09
C ASP A 62 2.64 -1.83 14.15
N GLN A 63 3.12 -1.10 15.15
CA GLN A 63 2.79 0.32 15.35
C GLN A 63 3.93 1.17 14.83
N SER A 64 3.65 2.03 13.85
CA SER A 64 4.65 2.99 13.37
C SER A 64 4.73 4.24 14.24
N ASP A 65 5.77 5.05 14.00
CA ASP A 65 5.91 6.38 14.61
C ASP A 65 5.27 7.51 13.78
N VAL A 66 4.64 7.18 12.65
CA VAL A 66 3.97 8.18 11.81
C VAL A 66 2.62 8.55 12.45
N PRO A 67 2.39 9.83 12.78
CA PRO A 67 1.10 10.28 13.32
C PRO A 67 -0.02 10.12 12.30
N MET A 68 -1.24 9.88 12.79
CA MET A 68 -2.45 9.82 11.97
C MET A 68 -3.19 11.17 11.99
N THR A 69 -2.48 12.24 11.66
CA THR A 69 -2.92 13.64 11.75
C THR A 69 -2.79 14.37 10.43
#